data_AF-A0A7G2JWA9-F1
#
_entry.id   AF-A0A7G2JWA9-F1
#
_cell.length_a   1.000
_cell.length_b   1.000
_cell.length_c   1.000
_cell.angle_alpha   90.00
_cell.angle_beta   90.00
_cell.angle_gamma   90.00
#
_symmetry.space_group_name_H-M   'P 1'
#
loop_
_entity.id
_entity.type
_entity.pdbx_description
1 polymer ?
#
loop_
_entity_poly.entity_id
_entity_poly.type
_entity_poly.pdbx_seq_one_letter_code
_entity_poly.pdbx_strand_id
1 'polypeptide(L)'
;MRIVIALGGNALLRRGEPMTAANQRQNVRIACEQIAKIWPNNELVIAHGNGPQVGLLALQGAAYTDVPTYPLDVLGAETAGMIGYMIQQELGNLVPFEVPFATLLSQVEVDINDPAFKNPTKPIGPVYTKEEAERLAKEKNFIECIEISINKILHPDCGSVESCTKCRNFKCSFIDTNAKQFKFIQ
;
A
#
# COMPACT_ATOMS: atom_id res chain seq x y z
N MET A 1 12.40 25.73 -1.47
CA MET A 1 12.09 25.22 -0.11
C MET A 1 11.92 23.71 -0.17
N ARG A 2 11.88 23.00 0.98
CA ARG A 2 11.55 21.58 1.01
C ARG A 2 10.05 21.36 1.20
N ILE A 3 9.41 20.61 0.30
CA ILE A 3 7.97 20.37 0.28
C ILE A 3 7.71 18.86 0.35
N VAL A 4 6.89 18.44 1.31
CA VAL A 4 6.40 17.06 1.39
C VAL A 4 5.03 16.96 0.74
N ILE A 5 4.90 16.07 -0.25
CA ILE A 5 3.66 15.87 -1.01
C ILE A 5 3.08 14.52 -0.65
N ALA A 6 1.83 14.48 -0.22
CA ALA A 6 1.15 13.29 0.26
C ALA A 6 0.06 12.84 -0.74
N LEU A 7 0.39 11.93 -1.66
CA LEU A 7 -0.55 11.36 -2.63
C LEU A 7 -1.46 10.32 -1.96
N GLY A 8 -2.76 10.55 -1.99
CA GLY A 8 -3.73 9.54 -1.53
C GLY A 8 -3.78 8.34 -2.48
N GLY A 9 -4.10 7.14 -1.98
CA GLY A 9 -4.26 5.95 -2.83
C GLY A 9 -5.30 6.14 -3.95
N ASN A 10 -6.36 6.91 -3.68
CA ASN A 10 -7.39 7.27 -4.66
C ASN A 10 -6.90 8.23 -5.76
N ALA A 11 -5.78 8.92 -5.54
CA ALA A 11 -5.12 9.72 -6.57
C ALA A 11 -4.36 8.83 -7.58
N LEU A 12 -4.09 7.57 -7.21
CA LEU A 12 -3.34 6.61 -8.04
C LEU A 12 -4.25 5.58 -8.70
N LEU A 13 -5.36 5.21 -8.06
CA LEU A 13 -6.42 4.36 -8.62
C LEU A 13 -7.77 4.85 -8.10
N ARG A 14 -8.65 5.31 -9.00
CA ARG A 14 -9.92 5.94 -8.60
C ARG A 14 -10.93 4.88 -8.19
N ARG A 15 -11.85 5.26 -7.29
CA ARG A 15 -12.94 4.37 -6.87
C ARG A 15 -13.81 4.01 -8.07
N GLY A 16 -14.08 2.71 -8.25
CA GLY A 16 -14.88 2.18 -9.35
C GLY A 16 -14.14 2.02 -10.68
N GLU A 17 -12.88 2.45 -10.76
CA GLU A 17 -12.05 2.24 -11.93
C GLU A 17 -11.46 0.81 -11.92
N PRO A 18 -11.38 0.12 -13.07
CA PRO A 18 -10.67 -1.15 -13.16
C PRO A 18 -9.21 -1.00 -12.69
N MET A 19 -8.74 -1.91 -11.84
CA MET A 19 -7.39 -1.91 -11.27
C MET A 19 -6.33 -2.40 -12.28
N THR A 20 -6.25 -1.72 -13.43
CA THR A 20 -5.28 -2.02 -14.50
C THR A 20 -4.03 -1.17 -14.36
N ALA A 21 -2.89 -1.68 -14.84
CA ALA A 21 -1.64 -0.93 -14.88
C ALA A 21 -1.76 0.35 -15.73
N ALA A 22 -2.56 0.32 -16.80
CA ALA A 22 -2.79 1.48 -17.66
C ALA A 22 -3.54 2.60 -16.92
N ASN A 23 -4.63 2.26 -16.23
CA ASN A 23 -5.39 3.22 -15.41
C ASN A 23 -4.54 3.82 -14.30
N GLN A 24 -3.76 2.98 -13.61
CA GLN A 24 -2.86 3.47 -12.57
C GLN A 24 -1.79 4.42 -13.13
N ARG A 25 -1.15 4.07 -14.25
CA ARG A 25 -0.16 4.93 -14.89
C ARG A 25 -0.76 6.26 -15.34
N GLN A 26 -1.97 6.24 -15.91
CA GLN A 26 -2.67 7.46 -16.31
C GLN A 26 -2.96 8.38 -15.12
N ASN A 27 -3.41 7.82 -13.99
CA ASN A 27 -3.65 8.59 -12.77
C ASN A 27 -2.33 9.15 -12.19
N VAL A 28 -1.27 8.34 -12.15
CA VAL A 28 0.07 8.78 -11.74
C VAL A 28 0.56 9.94 -12.60
N ARG A 29 0.39 9.86 -13.93
CA ARG A 29 0.77 10.94 -14.86
C ARG A 29 0.07 12.25 -14.52
N ILE A 30 -1.25 12.22 -14.32
CA ILE A 30 -2.04 13.42 -13.96
C ILE A 30 -1.52 14.04 -12.65
N ALA A 31 -1.16 13.22 -11.66
CA ALA A 31 -0.56 13.71 -10.42
C ALA A 31 0.82 14.33 -10.67
N CYS A 32 1.68 13.66 -11.46
CA CYS A 32 3.02 14.14 -11.80
C CYS A 32 2.99 15.46 -12.57
N GLU A 33 2.00 15.68 -13.45
CA GLU A 33 1.81 16.97 -14.14
C GLU A 33 1.55 18.13 -13.17
N GLN A 34 0.87 17.89 -12.04
CA GLN A 34 0.69 18.93 -11.02
C GLN A 34 1.93 19.10 -10.16
N ILE A 35 2.63 18.00 -9.84
CA ILE A 35 3.88 18.02 -9.08
C ILE A 35 4.98 18.76 -9.85
N ALA A 36 5.10 18.56 -11.16
CA ALA A 36 6.08 19.22 -12.01
C ALA A 36 5.95 20.75 -11.99
N LYS A 37 4.74 21.29 -11.80
CA LYS A 37 4.51 22.74 -11.69
C LYS A 37 5.08 23.35 -10.41
N ILE A 38 5.20 22.57 -9.34
CA ILE A 38 5.69 23.03 -8.04
C ILE A 38 7.16 22.68 -7.79
N TRP A 39 7.75 21.82 -8.63
CA TRP A 39 9.17 21.46 -8.56
C TRP A 39 10.17 22.65 -8.67
N PRO A 40 9.97 23.67 -9.53
CA PRO A 40 11.00 24.69 -9.74
C PRO A 40 11.39 25.39 -8.43
N ASN A 41 12.71 25.46 -8.15
CA ASN A 41 13.29 26.04 -6.94
C ASN A 41 12.89 25.34 -5.61
N ASN A 42 12.35 24.12 -5.68
CA ASN A 42 11.94 23.34 -4.53
C ASN A 42 12.60 21.96 -4.51
N GLU A 43 12.87 21.47 -3.31
CA GLU A 43 13.20 20.08 -3.05
C GLU A 43 11.91 19.36 -2.69
N LEU A 44 11.59 18.29 -3.41
CA LEU A 44 10.34 17.58 -3.23
C LEU A 44 10.60 16.25 -2.54
N VAL A 45 9.75 15.93 -1.56
CA VAL A 45 9.67 14.61 -0.95
C VAL A 45 8.27 14.10 -1.21
N ILE A 46 8.14 13.10 -2.07
CA ILE A 46 6.82 12.59 -2.50
C ILE A 46 6.51 11.35 -1.69
N ALA A 47 5.36 11.34 -1.03
CA ALA A 47 4.84 10.21 -0.35
C ALA A 47 3.51 9.74 -0.92
N HIS A 48 3.21 8.45 -0.82
CA HIS A 48 1.97 7.92 -1.35
C HIS A 48 1.34 6.85 -0.45
N GLY A 49 0.01 6.72 -0.54
CA GLY A 49 -0.72 5.55 -0.05
C GLY A 49 -0.71 4.39 -1.06
N ASN A 50 -1.10 3.19 -0.63
CA ASN A 50 -1.06 1.96 -1.44
C ASN A 50 -2.30 1.06 -1.29
N GLY A 51 -3.39 1.53 -0.67
CA GLY A 51 -4.55 0.71 -0.28
C GLY A 51 -5.16 -0.14 -1.41
N PRO A 52 -5.47 0.45 -2.58
CA PRO A 52 -5.95 -0.32 -3.73
C PRO A 52 -4.92 -1.34 -4.23
N GLN A 53 -3.65 -0.96 -4.29
CA GLN A 53 -2.57 -1.77 -4.86
C GLN A 53 -2.25 -2.98 -3.97
N VAL A 54 -2.14 -2.78 -2.65
CA VAL A 54 -1.84 -3.89 -1.73
C VAL A 54 -3.00 -4.87 -1.67
N GLY A 55 -4.24 -4.38 -1.75
CA GLY A 55 -5.40 -5.26 -1.84
C GLY A 55 -5.47 -6.03 -3.17
N LEU A 56 -5.08 -5.42 -4.29
CA LEU A 56 -4.96 -6.14 -5.56
C LEU A 56 -3.93 -7.28 -5.46
N LEU A 57 -2.73 -7.00 -4.92
CA LEU A 57 -1.70 -8.03 -4.74
C LEU A 57 -2.17 -9.14 -3.79
N ALA A 58 -2.88 -8.80 -2.71
CA ALA A 58 -3.45 -9.78 -1.79
C ALA A 58 -4.48 -10.68 -2.49
N LEU A 59 -5.33 -10.12 -3.36
CA LEU A 59 -6.28 -10.89 -4.16
C LEU A 59 -5.59 -11.79 -5.19
N GLN A 60 -4.55 -11.29 -5.85
CA GLN A 60 -3.75 -12.08 -6.80
C GLN A 60 -3.05 -13.25 -6.10
N GLY A 61 -2.43 -13.00 -4.94
CA GLY A 61 -1.83 -14.05 -4.12
C GLY A 61 -2.87 -15.08 -3.66
N ALA A 62 -4.05 -14.63 -3.22
CA ALA A 62 -5.14 -15.52 -2.82
C ALA A 62 -5.80 -16.29 -3.98
N ALA A 63 -5.47 -15.97 -5.23
CA ALA A 63 -5.89 -16.71 -6.41
C ALA A 63 -4.88 -17.81 -6.82
N TYR A 64 -3.63 -17.72 -6.36
CA TYR A 64 -2.60 -18.74 -6.57
C TYR A 64 -2.50 -19.66 -5.34
N THR A 65 -3.00 -20.89 -5.45
CA THR A 65 -3.23 -21.77 -4.28
C THR A 65 -2.13 -22.79 -4.01
N ASP A 66 -1.14 -22.92 -4.88
CA ASP A 66 -0.06 -23.93 -4.73
C ASP A 66 0.88 -23.60 -3.57
N VAL A 67 0.97 -22.31 -3.19
CA VAL A 67 1.79 -21.83 -2.07
C VAL A 67 1.03 -20.76 -1.28
N PRO A 68 1.39 -20.54 0.00
CA PRO A 68 0.80 -19.46 0.79
C PRO A 68 1.07 -18.08 0.19
N THR A 69 0.09 -17.18 0.29
CA THR A 69 0.25 -15.76 -0.04
C THR A 69 1.35 -15.12 0.80
N TYR A 70 2.14 -14.23 0.21
CA TYR A 70 3.10 -13.42 0.97
C TYR A 70 2.39 -12.56 2.03
N PRO A 71 3.03 -12.33 3.19
CA PRO A 71 2.45 -11.52 4.24
C PRO A 71 2.34 -10.04 3.81
N LEU A 72 1.44 -9.30 4.46
CA LEU A 72 1.06 -7.94 4.05
C LEU A 72 2.22 -6.93 4.12
N ASP A 73 3.19 -7.12 4.99
CA ASP A 73 4.41 -6.29 5.03
C ASP A 73 5.24 -6.44 3.75
N VAL A 74 5.40 -7.67 3.24
CA VAL A 74 6.09 -7.96 1.98
C VAL A 74 5.30 -7.39 0.80
N LEU A 75 3.98 -7.59 0.74
CA LEU A 75 3.12 -6.94 -0.27
C LEU A 75 3.20 -5.41 -0.17
N GLY A 76 3.33 -4.88 1.05
CA GLY A 76 3.61 -3.48 1.30
C GLY A 76 4.91 -3.02 0.65
N ALA A 77 5.99 -3.78 0.79
CA ALA A 77 7.26 -3.49 0.12
C ALA A 77 7.14 -3.55 -1.41
N GLU A 78 6.46 -4.55 -1.96
CA GLU A 78 6.21 -4.67 -3.41
C GLU A 78 5.48 -3.44 -3.96
N THR A 79 4.41 -2.99 -3.28
CA THR A 79 3.66 -1.80 -3.71
C THR A 79 4.48 -0.51 -3.68
N ALA A 80 5.50 -0.41 -2.81
CA ALA A 80 6.40 0.74 -2.79
C ALA A 80 7.24 0.82 -4.08
N GLY A 81 7.78 -0.31 -4.52
CA GLY A 81 8.50 -0.41 -5.79
C GLY A 81 7.57 -0.15 -6.98
N MET A 82 6.39 -0.79 -6.98
CA MET A 82 5.38 -0.64 -8.05
C MET A 82 4.96 0.81 -8.28
N ILE A 83 4.60 1.53 -7.21
CA ILE A 83 4.12 2.91 -7.30
C ILE A 83 5.29 3.87 -7.52
N GLY A 84 6.39 3.70 -6.79
CA GLY A 84 7.58 4.55 -6.93
C GLY A 84 8.16 4.52 -8.35
N TYR A 85 8.24 3.34 -8.97
CA TYR A 85 8.65 3.20 -10.37
C TYR A 85 7.77 4.02 -11.34
N MET A 86 6.45 3.96 -11.18
CA MET A 86 5.54 4.73 -12.04
C MET A 86 5.70 6.24 -11.83
N ILE A 87 5.82 6.69 -10.57
CA ILE A 87 6.02 8.12 -10.26
C ILE A 87 7.33 8.62 -10.86
N GLN A 88 8.43 7.87 -10.68
CA GLN A 88 9.74 8.25 -11.23
C GLN A 88 9.72 8.36 -12.74
N GLN A 89 9.11 7.39 -13.45
CA GLN A 89 9.01 7.47 -14.91
C GLN A 89 8.17 8.66 -15.36
N GLU A 90 6.97 8.83 -14.80
CA GLU A 90 6.07 9.89 -15.27
C GLU A 90 6.55 11.30 -14.88
N LEU A 91 7.16 11.47 -13.70
CA LEU A 91 7.73 12.76 -13.30
C LEU A 91 9.06 13.04 -13.99
N GLY A 92 9.91 12.03 -14.18
CA GLY A 92 11.17 12.13 -14.92
C GLY A 92 10.98 12.53 -16.39
N ASN A 93 9.82 12.22 -16.97
CA ASN A 93 9.44 12.69 -18.32
C ASN A 93 9.07 14.18 -18.37
N LEU A 94 8.84 14.83 -17.21
CA LEU A 94 8.34 16.21 -17.11
C LEU A 94 9.37 17.21 -16.61
N VAL A 95 10.53 16.75 -16.13
CA VAL A 95 11.61 17.59 -15.60
C VAL A 95 12.91 17.35 -16.37
N PRO A 96 13.94 18.22 -16.24
CA PRO A 96 15.24 17.98 -16.86
C PRO A 96 15.85 16.63 -16.46
N PHE A 97 16.55 15.99 -17.40
CA PHE A 97 17.14 14.65 -17.22
C PHE A 97 18.13 14.59 -16.04
N GLU A 98 18.77 15.71 -15.73
CA GLU A 98 19.77 15.85 -14.67
C GLU A 98 19.14 15.87 -13.27
N VAL A 99 17.81 16.03 -13.16
CA VAL A 99 17.12 15.99 -11.87
C VAL A 99 17.15 14.54 -11.34
N PRO A 100 17.80 14.27 -10.20
CA PRO A 100 17.87 12.93 -9.65
C PRO A 100 16.54 12.54 -9.01
N PHE A 101 16.22 11.25 -9.07
CA PHE A 101 15.06 10.64 -8.42
C PHE A 101 15.44 9.34 -7.72
N ALA A 102 14.94 9.11 -6.51
CA ALA A 102 15.12 7.86 -5.79
C ALA A 102 13.84 7.41 -5.05
N THR A 103 13.44 6.16 -5.28
CA THR A 103 12.36 5.51 -4.54
C THR A 103 13.01 4.71 -3.44
N LEU A 104 12.70 5.05 -2.20
CA LEU A 104 13.32 4.43 -1.06
C LEU A 104 12.33 3.45 -0.42
N LEU A 105 12.71 2.18 -0.39
CA LEU A 105 12.01 1.20 0.45
C LEU A 105 12.09 1.68 1.90
N SER A 106 10.92 1.91 2.48
CA SER A 106 10.77 2.55 3.78
C SER A 106 10.08 1.60 4.75
N GLN A 107 10.67 1.44 5.93
CA GLN A 107 10.09 0.71 7.06
C GLN A 107 9.54 1.72 8.07
N VAL A 108 8.33 1.47 8.58
CA VAL A 108 7.69 2.31 9.59
C VAL A 108 7.53 1.49 10.86
N GLU A 109 8.09 1.98 11.95
CA GLU A 109 7.97 1.37 13.27
C GLU A 109 6.59 1.69 13.86
N VAL A 110 5.94 0.67 14.43
CA VAL A 110 4.62 0.77 15.07
C VAL A 110 4.66 0.13 16.46
N ASP A 111 3.79 0.57 17.37
CA ASP A 111 3.69 -0.03 18.71
C ASP A 111 3.08 -1.43 18.60
N ILE A 112 3.77 -2.46 19.09
CA ILE A 112 3.28 -3.85 19.09
C ILE A 112 1.95 -4.02 19.84
N ASN A 113 1.64 -3.12 20.77
CA ASN A 113 0.40 -3.15 21.55
C ASN A 113 -0.69 -2.24 20.98
N ASP A 114 -0.53 -1.71 19.76
CA ASP A 114 -1.50 -0.81 19.16
C ASP A 114 -2.90 -1.47 19.12
N PRO A 115 -3.96 -0.82 19.65
CA PRO A 115 -5.31 -1.36 19.62
C PRO A 115 -5.83 -1.63 18.19
N ALA A 116 -5.23 -1.03 17.15
CA ALA A 116 -5.51 -1.30 15.74
C ALA A 116 -5.38 -2.79 15.38
N PHE A 117 -4.48 -3.52 16.03
CA PHE A 117 -4.30 -4.96 15.78
C PHE A 117 -5.51 -5.79 16.25
N LYS A 118 -6.24 -5.30 17.25
CA LYS A 118 -7.45 -5.96 17.74
C LYS A 118 -8.68 -5.61 16.91
N ASN A 119 -8.69 -4.42 16.30
CA ASN A 119 -9.80 -3.93 15.50
C ASN A 119 -9.29 -3.25 14.21
N PRO A 120 -8.96 -4.01 13.16
CA PRO A 120 -8.51 -3.44 11.90
C PRO A 120 -9.66 -2.66 11.22
N THR A 121 -9.44 -1.37 10.94
CA THR A 121 -10.48 -0.49 10.34
C THR A 121 -10.12 0.00 8.94
N LYS A 122 -8.88 -0.22 8.48
CA LYS A 122 -8.41 0.29 7.19
C LYS A 122 -8.82 -0.62 6.04
N PRO A 123 -9.64 -0.13 5.08
CA PRO A 123 -9.96 -0.89 3.88
C PRO A 123 -8.75 -1.01 2.95
N ILE A 124 -8.60 -2.20 2.37
CA ILE A 124 -7.67 -2.48 1.26
C ILE A 124 -8.41 -3.22 0.13
N GLY A 125 -8.00 -2.96 -1.11
CA GLY A 125 -8.54 -3.66 -2.28
C GLY A 125 -9.86 -3.10 -2.81
N PRO A 126 -10.60 -3.89 -3.63
CA PRO A 126 -11.84 -3.47 -4.24
C PRO A 126 -12.98 -3.41 -3.22
N VAL A 127 -14.02 -2.67 -3.59
CA VAL A 127 -15.26 -2.57 -2.82
C VAL A 127 -16.17 -3.73 -3.22
N TYR A 128 -16.70 -4.45 -2.25
CA TYR A 128 -17.65 -5.55 -2.44
C TYR A 128 -19.06 -5.10 -2.06
N THR A 129 -20.08 -5.76 -2.61
CA THR A 129 -21.42 -5.67 -2.00
C THR A 129 -21.41 -6.38 -0.65
N LYS A 130 -22.43 -6.11 0.17
CA LYS A 130 -22.58 -6.77 1.46
C LYS A 130 -22.66 -8.29 1.29
N GLU A 131 -23.41 -8.76 0.31
CA GLU A 131 -23.61 -10.19 0.04
C GLU A 131 -22.30 -10.87 -0.40
N GLU A 132 -21.51 -10.21 -1.25
CA GLU A 132 -20.21 -10.70 -1.68
C GLU A 132 -19.21 -10.77 -0.52
N ALA A 133 -19.18 -9.74 0.33
CA ALA A 133 -18.33 -9.69 1.50
C ALA A 133 -18.68 -10.81 2.50
N GLU A 134 -19.97 -11.02 2.79
CA GLU A 134 -20.44 -12.09 3.69
C GLU A 134 -20.10 -13.49 3.15
N ARG A 135 -20.24 -13.69 1.82
CA ARG A 135 -19.86 -14.95 1.18
C ARG A 135 -18.36 -15.22 1.30
N LEU A 136 -17.53 -14.22 0.97
CA LEU A 136 -16.07 -14.32 1.05
C LEU A 136 -15.58 -14.49 2.49
N ALA A 137 -16.22 -13.86 3.47
CA ALA A 137 -15.91 -14.02 4.88
C ALA A 137 -16.13 -15.48 5.35
N LYS A 138 -17.22 -16.12 4.90
CA LYS A 138 -17.50 -17.52 5.21
C LYS A 138 -16.54 -18.49 4.52
N GLU A 139 -16.24 -18.28 3.23
CA GLU A 139 -15.42 -19.18 2.43
C GLU A 139 -13.93 -19.10 2.79
N LYS A 140 -13.40 -17.89 2.96
CA LYS A 140 -11.98 -17.64 3.22
C LYS A 140 -11.69 -17.35 4.68
N ASN A 141 -12.70 -17.51 5.53
CA ASN A 141 -12.63 -17.31 6.96
C ASN A 141 -12.19 -15.85 7.28
N PHE A 142 -12.40 -14.86 6.41
CA PHE A 142 -12.06 -13.46 6.73
C PHE A 142 -12.96 -12.92 7.86
N ILE A 143 -12.47 -11.97 8.67
CA ILE A 143 -13.35 -11.29 9.63
C ILE A 143 -14.41 -10.52 8.84
N GLU A 144 -15.68 -10.73 9.18
CA GLU A 144 -16.82 -10.00 8.64
C GLU A 144 -16.60 -8.50 8.76
N CYS A 145 -16.16 -7.90 7.67
CA CYS A 145 -16.27 -6.48 7.41
C CYS A 145 -16.60 -6.36 5.93
N ILE A 146 -17.53 -5.48 5.62
CA ILE A 146 -17.92 -5.06 4.26
C ILE A 146 -16.71 -4.47 3.49
N GLU A 147 -15.56 -4.37 4.14
CA GLU A 147 -14.24 -4.05 3.61
C GLU A 147 -13.21 -4.97 4.27
N ILE A 148 -12.34 -5.61 3.46
CA ILE A 148 -11.43 -6.70 3.87
C ILE A 148 -10.63 -6.33 5.14
N SER A 149 -10.87 -7.08 6.23
CA SER A 149 -10.14 -6.97 7.50
C SER A 149 -9.05 -8.03 7.63
N ILE A 150 -7.86 -7.57 8.07
CA ILE A 150 -6.52 -8.17 7.95
C ILE A 150 -6.27 -9.44 8.79
N ASN A 151 -7.23 -9.93 9.57
CA ASN A 151 -6.93 -10.90 10.62
C ASN A 151 -6.78 -12.37 10.18
N LYS A 152 -6.92 -12.71 8.88
CA LYS A 152 -6.70 -14.09 8.38
C LYS A 152 -5.68 -14.23 7.24
N ILE A 153 -4.99 -13.15 6.84
CA ILE A 153 -3.81 -13.21 5.95
C ILE A 153 -2.51 -13.16 6.80
N LEU A 154 -2.61 -13.48 8.08
CA LEU A 154 -1.44 -13.73 8.92
C LEU A 154 -1.11 -15.22 8.83
N HIS A 155 0.16 -15.52 8.57
CA HIS A 155 0.73 -16.87 8.53
C HIS A 155 0.20 -17.72 9.71
N PRO A 156 -0.08 -19.03 9.56
CA PRO A 156 -0.59 -19.87 10.66
C PRO A 156 0.26 -19.83 11.94
N ASP A 157 1.56 -19.52 11.81
CA ASP A 157 2.48 -19.35 12.95
C ASP A 157 2.42 -17.95 13.62
N CYS A 158 1.61 -17.01 13.12
CA CYS A 158 1.39 -15.68 13.69
C CYS A 158 0.10 -15.62 14.55
N GLY A 159 -0.29 -16.75 15.14
CA GLY A 159 -1.57 -16.95 15.85
C GLY A 159 -1.75 -16.19 17.16
N SER A 160 -0.78 -15.37 17.58
CA SER A 160 -0.88 -14.46 18.72
C SER A 160 0.31 -13.49 18.74
N VAL A 161 0.13 -12.33 19.39
CA VAL A 161 1.18 -11.32 19.67
C VAL A 161 2.45 -11.94 20.28
N GLU A 162 2.33 -13.11 20.92
CA GLU A 162 3.43 -13.83 21.58
C GLU A 162 4.30 -14.66 20.62
N SER A 163 3.79 -15.03 19.45
CA SER A 163 4.53 -15.80 18.44
C SER A 163 5.52 -14.96 17.61
N CYS A 164 5.40 -13.62 17.67
CA CYS A 164 6.35 -12.65 17.09
C CYS A 164 7.67 -12.55 17.90
N THR A 165 8.04 -13.60 18.64
CA THR A 165 9.31 -13.66 19.36
C THR A 165 10.49 -14.08 18.48
N LYS A 166 10.24 -14.60 17.26
CA LYS A 166 11.29 -14.86 16.26
C LYS A 166 11.73 -13.61 15.47
N CYS A 167 10.91 -12.55 15.44
CA CYS A 167 11.25 -11.27 14.78
C CYS A 167 11.90 -10.24 15.72
N ARG A 168 12.45 -10.66 16.88
CA ARG A 168 13.11 -9.75 17.85
C ARG A 168 14.32 -8.99 17.30
N ASN A 169 14.83 -9.35 16.11
CA ASN A 169 15.97 -8.69 15.47
C ASN A 169 15.62 -7.85 14.24
N PHE A 170 14.35 -7.78 13.82
CA PHE A 170 13.90 -6.93 12.72
C PHE A 170 12.80 -6.00 13.22
N LYS A 171 13.04 -4.69 13.15
CA LYS A 171 12.02 -3.66 13.41
C LYS A 171 10.77 -4.01 12.61
N CYS A 172 9.65 -4.23 13.28
CA CYS A 172 8.40 -4.63 12.64
C CYS A 172 7.92 -3.51 11.71
N SER A 173 8.19 -3.65 10.41
CA SER A 173 7.66 -2.78 9.37
C SER A 173 6.29 -3.26 8.94
N PHE A 174 5.26 -2.93 9.71
CA PHE A 174 3.89 -3.21 9.30
C PHE A 174 3.37 -2.14 8.36
N ILE A 175 2.44 -2.51 7.48
CA ILE A 175 1.46 -1.55 6.95
C ILE A 175 0.62 -1.14 8.15
N ASP A 176 0.86 0.06 8.64
CA ASP A 176 0.07 0.61 9.73
C ASP A 176 -1.41 0.61 9.28
N THR A 177 -2.22 -0.19 9.99
CA THR A 177 -3.64 -0.36 9.73
C THR A 177 -4.46 0.84 10.20
N ASN A 178 -3.82 1.88 10.74
CA ASN A 178 -4.43 3.16 11.12
C ASN A 178 -3.68 4.38 10.56
N ALA A 179 -2.37 4.33 10.32
CA ALA A 179 -1.65 5.45 9.72
C ALA A 179 -1.80 5.47 8.20
N LYS A 180 -2.05 6.68 7.71
CA LYS A 180 -1.78 7.07 6.33
C LYS A 180 -0.27 6.89 6.11
N GLN A 181 0.18 5.68 5.76
CA GLN A 181 1.59 5.47 5.46
C GLN A 181 1.96 6.30 4.25
N PHE A 182 2.86 7.22 4.50
CA PHE A 182 3.47 8.08 3.51
C PHE A 182 4.85 7.48 3.20
N LYS A 183 4.98 6.81 2.05
CA LYS A 183 6.25 6.23 1.60
C LYS A 183 7.07 7.22 0.78
N PHE A 184 8.21 7.65 1.30
CA PHE A 184 8.99 8.74 0.71
C PHE A 184 9.77 8.34 -0.55
N ILE A 185 9.66 9.18 -1.57
CA ILE A 185 10.53 9.31 -2.74
C ILE A 185 11.34 10.59 -2.47
N GLN A 186 12.67 10.47 -2.48
CA GLN A 186 13.60 11.59 -2.35
C GLN A 186 14.16 11.98 -3.72
#